data_AF-A0A539EFI6-F1
#
_entry.id   AF-A0A539EFI6-F1
#
_cell.length_a   1.000
_cell.length_b   1.000
_cell.length_c   1.000
_cell.angle_alpha   90.00
_cell.angle_beta   90.00
_cell.angle_gamma   90.00
#
_symmetry.space_group_name_H-M   'P 1'
#
loop_
_entity.id
_entity.type
_entity.pdbx_description
1 polymer ?
#
loop_
_entity_poly.entity_id
_entity_poly.type
_entity_poly.pdbx_seq_one_letter_code
_entity_poly.pdbx_strand_id
1 'polypeptide(L)'
;MDLSGFHINDPVRVRGFVTPFGTAPADFTATTIVGLDDVPARLVVQWTTPEATPFVSTSATGLVVDLTSSHLHHVQRYGVRTNLTTSPMLQPAASGKGLFAIHGGGAVQLYTTFSAFETALSQRLAAGGRVKRLTAMGGFNDTAITLTAPTINVALKN
;
A
#
# COMPACT_ATOMS: atom_id res chain seq x y z
N MET A 1 23.90 -17.74 -9.99
CA MET A 1 22.97 -16.75 -9.43
C MET A 1 22.06 -16.34 -10.57
N ASP A 2 20.81 -16.76 -10.52
CA ASP A 2 19.81 -16.40 -11.53
C ASP A 2 19.04 -15.19 -11.02
N LEU A 3 19.08 -14.10 -11.79
CA LEU A 3 18.44 -12.82 -11.50
C LEU A 3 17.27 -12.54 -12.44
N SER A 4 16.87 -13.52 -13.25
CA SER A 4 15.85 -13.37 -14.30
C SER A 4 14.47 -12.95 -13.81
N GLY A 5 14.22 -13.01 -12.49
CA GLY A 5 12.96 -12.60 -11.85
C GLY A 5 12.92 -11.20 -11.25
N PHE A 6 14.01 -10.41 -11.32
CA PHE A 6 14.09 -9.10 -10.64
C PHE A 6 14.28 -7.95 -11.63
N HIS A 7 13.59 -6.84 -11.39
CA HIS A 7 13.70 -5.60 -12.14
C HIS A 7 14.52 -4.57 -11.37
N ILE A 8 15.04 -3.58 -12.10
CA ILE A 8 15.71 -2.42 -11.50
C ILE A 8 14.72 -1.71 -10.55
N ASN A 9 15.14 -1.46 -9.31
CA ASN A 9 14.39 -0.86 -8.19
C ASN A 9 13.56 -1.82 -7.31
N ASP A 10 13.63 -3.12 -7.54
CA ASP A 10 12.99 -4.08 -6.64
C ASP A 10 13.62 -4.06 -5.24
N PRO A 11 12.83 -3.96 -4.16
CA PRO A 11 13.36 -4.09 -2.82
C PRO A 11 13.83 -5.53 -2.58
N VAL A 12 15.09 -5.70 -2.17
CA VAL A 12 15.66 -7.02 -1.87
C VAL A 12 16.19 -7.05 -0.44
N ARG A 13 16.02 -8.21 0.23
CA ARG A 13 16.69 -8.49 1.50
C ARG A 13 17.61 -9.68 1.32
N VAL A 14 18.88 -9.48 1.64
CA VAL A 14 19.91 -10.50 1.53
C VAL A 14 20.28 -11.00 2.94
N ARG A 15 20.27 -12.32 3.13
CA ARG A 15 20.72 -12.99 4.36
C ARG A 15 21.82 -13.99 3.99
N GLY A 16 22.96 -13.91 4.68
CA GLY A 16 24.09 -14.83 4.51
C GLY A 16 25.05 -14.76 5.70
N PHE A 17 25.86 -15.80 5.89
CA PHE A 17 26.95 -15.81 6.86
C PHE A 17 28.21 -15.20 6.23
N VAL A 18 28.90 -14.33 6.95
CA VAL A 18 30.21 -13.81 6.50
C VAL A 18 31.26 -14.91 6.69
N THR A 19 31.94 -15.33 5.62
CA THR A 19 33.14 -16.16 5.72
C THR A 19 34.39 -15.27 5.79
N PRO A 20 35.44 -15.63 6.55
CA PRO A 20 36.67 -14.84 6.67
C PRO A 20 37.34 -14.55 5.31
N PHE A 21 37.93 -13.37 5.18
CA PHE A 21 38.61 -12.90 3.98
C PHE A 21 39.94 -13.65 3.76
N GLY A 22 40.18 -14.25 2.59
CA GLY A 22 41.49 -14.87 2.29
C GLY A 22 41.59 -15.95 1.19
N THR A 23 40.52 -16.37 0.51
CA THR A 23 40.63 -17.30 -0.64
C THR A 23 39.41 -17.16 -1.55
N ALA A 24 39.58 -16.69 -2.79
CA ALA A 24 38.49 -16.51 -3.76
C ALA A 24 38.28 -17.80 -4.57
N PRO A 25 37.05 -18.34 -4.70
CA PRO A 25 36.19 -18.05 -5.86
C PRO A 25 34.67 -17.97 -5.59
N ALA A 26 33.95 -17.26 -6.48
CA ALA A 26 32.49 -17.00 -6.52
C ALA A 26 31.85 -16.53 -5.20
N ASP A 27 31.87 -15.21 -5.04
CA ASP A 27 31.46 -14.46 -3.87
C ASP A 27 29.92 -14.51 -3.65
N PHE A 28 29.55 -14.79 -2.39
CA PHE A 28 28.19 -14.80 -1.82
C PHE A 28 27.22 -15.94 -2.24
N THR A 29 26.96 -16.88 -1.32
CA THR A 29 25.83 -17.83 -1.41
C THR A 29 24.63 -17.26 -0.61
N ALA A 30 23.73 -16.54 -1.28
CA ALA A 30 22.48 -16.05 -0.71
C ALA A 30 21.50 -17.21 -0.48
N THR A 31 21.20 -17.60 0.75
CA THR A 31 20.33 -18.79 0.99
C THR A 31 18.83 -18.49 0.93
N THR A 32 18.36 -17.24 0.85
CA THR A 32 16.95 -16.95 0.50
C THR A 32 16.78 -15.49 0.09
N ILE A 33 16.51 -15.22 -1.19
CA ILE A 33 15.88 -13.96 -1.61
C ILE A 33 14.38 -14.24 -1.53
N VAL A 34 13.72 -13.77 -0.48
CA VAL A 34 12.27 -13.91 -0.35
C VAL A 34 11.64 -12.91 -1.32
N GLY A 35 11.00 -13.41 -2.38
CA GLY A 35 10.10 -12.60 -3.21
C GLY A 35 9.06 -11.94 -2.30
N LEU A 36 8.92 -10.62 -2.39
CA LEU A 36 8.11 -9.84 -1.46
C LEU A 36 6.60 -9.94 -1.73
N ASP A 37 6.18 -10.74 -2.72
CA ASP A 37 4.78 -10.87 -3.15
C ASP A 37 3.88 -11.47 -2.06
N ASP A 38 4.43 -12.35 -1.21
CA ASP A 38 3.73 -12.97 -0.06
C ASP A 38 3.86 -12.17 1.25
N VAL A 39 4.41 -10.96 1.19
CA VAL A 39 4.74 -10.17 2.37
C VAL A 39 3.66 -9.16 2.65
N PRO A 40 3.08 -9.13 3.87
CA PRO A 40 2.18 -8.07 4.28
C PRO A 40 2.84 -6.70 4.11
N ALA A 41 2.28 -5.92 3.20
CA ALA A 41 2.65 -4.56 2.91
C ALA A 41 1.69 -3.59 3.60
N ARG A 42 2.24 -2.47 4.06
CA ARG A 42 1.45 -1.36 4.58
C ARG A 42 1.64 -0.15 3.69
N LEU A 43 0.56 0.32 3.09
CA LEU A 43 0.53 1.55 2.33
C LEU A 43 0.07 2.69 3.24
N VAL A 44 0.77 3.82 3.18
CA VAL A 44 0.43 5.04 3.91
C VAL A 44 0.48 6.22 2.95
N VAL A 45 -0.62 6.97 2.89
CA VAL A 45 -0.72 8.23 2.16
C VAL A 45 -1.25 9.32 3.11
N GLN A 46 -0.60 10.49 3.15
CA GLN A 46 -1.02 11.62 3.98
C GLN A 46 -0.90 12.95 3.24
N TRP A 47 -1.86 13.82 3.53
CA TRP A 47 -1.92 15.16 2.98
C TRP A 47 -1.77 16.20 4.09
N THR A 48 -0.99 17.25 3.83
CA THR A 48 -0.81 18.35 4.80
C THR A 48 -2.09 19.15 4.93
N THR A 49 -2.62 19.55 3.77
CA THR A 49 -3.96 20.10 3.61
C THR A 49 -4.89 18.96 3.24
N PRO A 50 -5.94 18.66 4.01
CA PRO A 50 -6.84 17.55 3.69
C PRO A 50 -7.48 17.70 2.31
N GLU A 51 -7.42 16.61 1.57
CA GLU A 51 -7.70 16.55 0.13
C GLU A 51 -9.18 16.26 -0.13
N ALA A 52 -9.81 17.05 -1.00
CA ALA A 52 -11.20 16.86 -1.40
C ALA A 52 -11.32 15.81 -2.53
N THR A 53 -10.29 15.68 -3.36
CA THR A 53 -10.23 14.71 -4.46
C THR A 53 -9.03 13.76 -4.31
N PRO A 54 -9.01 12.90 -3.26
CA PRO A 54 -7.86 12.05 -2.94
C PRO A 54 -7.72 10.83 -3.86
N PHE A 55 -8.66 10.65 -4.79
CA PHE A 55 -8.70 9.52 -5.71
C PHE A 55 -8.84 10.02 -7.14
N VAL A 56 -8.01 9.49 -8.04
CA VAL A 56 -8.15 9.69 -9.49
C VAL A 56 -9.41 8.97 -9.99
N SER A 57 -9.68 7.79 -9.45
CA SER A 57 -10.91 7.03 -9.72
C SER A 57 -11.34 6.19 -8.53
N THR A 58 -12.64 5.94 -8.43
CA THR A 58 -13.27 5.10 -7.41
C THR A 58 -14.28 4.19 -8.08
N SER A 59 -14.29 2.91 -7.70
CA SER A 59 -15.24 1.91 -8.19
C SER A 59 -15.44 0.81 -7.16
N ALA A 60 -16.42 -0.07 -7.38
CA ALA A 60 -16.62 -1.26 -6.56
C ALA A 60 -15.44 -2.25 -6.61
N THR A 61 -14.52 -2.11 -7.55
CA THR A 61 -13.34 -2.98 -7.71
C THR A 61 -12.04 -2.33 -7.20
N GLY A 62 -12.03 -1.03 -6.92
CA GLY A 62 -10.89 -0.40 -6.27
C GLY A 62 -10.89 1.13 -6.25
N LEU A 63 -9.86 1.67 -5.61
CA LEU A 63 -9.59 3.11 -5.50
C LEU A 63 -8.19 3.39 -6.07
N VAL A 64 -8.09 4.26 -7.07
CA VAL A 64 -6.78 4.75 -7.55
C VAL A 64 -6.45 6.03 -6.80
N VAL A 65 -5.40 6.00 -5.97
CA VAL A 65 -5.06 7.12 -5.06
C VAL A 65 -4.30 8.20 -5.82
N ASP A 66 -4.74 9.46 -5.69
CA ASP A 66 -3.98 10.61 -6.20
C ASP A 66 -2.86 10.97 -5.22
N LEU A 67 -1.62 10.95 -5.71
CA LEU A 67 -0.44 11.27 -4.90
C LEU A 67 0.03 12.73 -5.08
N THR A 68 -0.53 13.49 -6.01
CA THR A 68 0.01 14.78 -6.47
C THR A 68 0.19 15.80 -5.35
N SER A 69 -0.81 15.93 -4.46
CA SER A 69 -0.80 16.84 -3.32
C SER A 69 -0.33 16.19 -2.00
N SER A 70 0.05 14.91 -2.05
CA SER A 70 0.48 14.15 -0.88
C SER A 70 1.94 14.41 -0.55
N HIS A 71 2.24 14.70 0.71
CA HIS A 71 3.63 14.87 1.18
C HIS A 71 4.25 13.56 1.68
N LEU A 72 3.42 12.53 1.89
CA LEU A 72 3.86 11.24 2.39
C LEU A 72 3.08 10.16 1.68
N HIS A 73 3.77 9.36 0.87
CA HIS A 73 3.21 8.25 0.11
C HIS A 73 4.24 7.15 -0.02
N HIS A 74 4.01 6.02 0.66
CA HIS A 74 4.94 4.92 0.64
C HIS A 74 4.27 3.59 0.91
N VAL A 75 4.96 2.53 0.51
CA VAL A 75 4.69 1.17 0.91
C VAL A 75 5.82 0.71 1.84
N GLN A 76 5.44 0.15 2.98
CA GLN A 76 6.36 -0.44 3.94
C GLN A 76 6.22 -1.96 3.92
N ARG A 77 7.33 -2.67 3.74
CA ARG A 77 7.44 -4.14 3.74
C ARG A 77 8.69 -4.55 4.52
N TYR A 78 8.55 -5.46 5.50
CA TYR A 78 9.66 -5.93 6.35
C TYR A 78 10.60 -4.84 6.91
N GLY A 79 10.05 -3.70 7.32
CA GLY A 79 10.83 -2.58 7.86
C GLY A 79 11.51 -1.70 6.81
N VAL A 80 11.45 -2.06 5.53
CA VAL A 80 11.89 -1.22 4.42
C VAL A 80 10.72 -0.38 3.93
N ARG A 81 10.97 0.91 3.71
CA ARG A 81 10.00 1.87 3.19
C ARG A 81 10.40 2.27 1.76
N THR A 82 9.49 2.06 0.83
CA THR A 82 9.65 2.45 -0.58
C THR A 82 8.65 3.56 -0.89
N ASN A 83 9.14 4.73 -1.31
CA ASN A 83 8.25 5.82 -1.74
C ASN A 83 7.61 5.47 -3.08
N LEU A 84 6.36 5.86 -3.26
CA LEU A 84 5.63 5.65 -4.50
C LEU A 84 5.78 6.88 -5.41
N THR A 85 6.15 6.67 -6.68
CA THR A 85 6.18 7.75 -7.68
C THR A 85 4.94 7.76 -8.57
N THR A 86 4.16 6.69 -8.55
CA THR A 86 2.98 6.48 -9.37
C THR A 86 1.78 6.18 -8.48
N SER A 87 0.60 6.67 -8.88
CA SER A 87 -0.67 6.42 -8.20
C SER A 87 -0.97 4.92 -8.05
N PRO A 88 -1.05 4.39 -6.81
CA PRO A 88 -1.35 2.99 -6.57
C PRO A 88 -2.85 2.73 -6.66
N MET A 89 -3.21 1.51 -7.08
CA MET A 89 -4.57 1.00 -6.96
C MET A 89 -4.73 0.22 -5.66
N LEU A 90 -5.77 0.53 -4.89
CA LEU A 90 -6.21 -0.27 -3.75
C LEU A 90 -7.42 -1.09 -4.20
N GLN A 91 -7.31 -2.40 -4.16
CA GLN A 91 -8.42 -3.30 -4.48
C GLN A 91 -8.75 -4.19 -3.26
N PRO A 92 -10.01 -4.56 -3.05
CA PRO A 92 -10.35 -5.50 -2.00
C PRO A 92 -9.85 -6.92 -2.34
N ALA A 93 -9.88 -7.81 -1.35
CA ALA A 93 -9.75 -9.25 -1.63
C ALA A 93 -10.85 -9.71 -2.60
N ALA A 94 -10.63 -10.80 -3.33
CA ALA A 94 -11.58 -11.32 -4.32
C ALA A 94 -12.99 -11.60 -3.76
N SER A 95 -13.10 -11.88 -2.46
CA SER A 95 -14.39 -12.05 -1.77
C SER A 95 -15.17 -10.74 -1.58
N GLY A 96 -14.55 -9.58 -1.83
CA GLY A 96 -15.07 -8.25 -1.51
C GLY A 96 -15.18 -7.96 -0.01
N LYS A 97 -14.84 -8.92 0.85
CA LYS A 97 -14.93 -8.82 2.31
C LYS A 97 -13.61 -8.37 2.91
N GLY A 98 -13.70 -7.63 4.00
CA GLY A 98 -12.55 -7.08 4.70
C GLY A 98 -12.97 -6.23 5.89
N LEU A 99 -12.05 -5.42 6.39
CA LEU A 99 -12.27 -4.47 7.47
C LEU A 99 -11.95 -3.08 6.94
N PHE A 100 -12.98 -2.31 6.62
CA PHE A 100 -12.82 -0.98 6.04
C PHE A 100 -13.39 0.07 6.99
N ALA A 101 -12.60 1.09 7.32
CA ALA A 101 -13.00 2.09 8.31
C ALA A 101 -12.91 3.51 7.73
N ILE A 102 -13.89 4.34 8.09
CA ILE A 102 -13.88 5.77 7.85
C ILE A 102 -13.95 6.48 9.20
N HIS A 103 -12.91 7.25 9.50
CA HIS A 103 -12.81 8.08 10.70
C HIS A 103 -13.20 9.51 10.34
N GLY A 104 -14.07 10.15 11.11
CA GLY A 104 -14.46 11.55 10.92
C GLY A 104 -15.67 11.94 11.75
N GLY A 105 -15.79 13.23 12.08
CA GLY A 105 -16.92 13.77 12.86
C GLY A 105 -16.99 13.20 14.29
N GLY A 106 -15.84 12.82 14.87
CA GLY A 106 -15.76 12.22 16.20
C GLY A 106 -16.15 10.74 16.28
N ALA A 107 -16.48 10.11 15.15
CA ALA A 107 -16.86 8.69 15.09
C ALA A 107 -15.92 7.88 14.17
N VAL A 108 -15.95 6.57 14.36
CA VAL A 108 -15.35 5.59 13.45
C VAL A 108 -16.46 4.69 12.94
N GLN A 109 -16.70 4.73 11.63
CA GLN A 109 -17.65 3.82 11.01
C GLN A 109 -16.91 2.68 10.34
N LEU A 110 -17.30 1.45 10.68
CA LEU A 110 -16.73 0.23 10.14
C LEU A 110 -17.66 -0.41 9.11
N TYR A 111 -17.06 -0.99 8.08
CA TYR A 111 -17.70 -1.71 7.00
C TYR A 111 -16.99 -3.05 6.79
N THR A 112 -17.76 -4.11 6.60
CA THR A 112 -17.24 -5.48 6.38
C THR A 112 -17.15 -5.87 4.90
N THR A 113 -17.70 -5.03 4.03
CA THR A 113 -17.70 -5.20 2.57
C THR A 113 -17.19 -3.93 1.91
N PHE A 114 -16.36 -4.09 0.87
CA PHE A 114 -15.74 -2.96 0.18
C PHE A 114 -16.75 -2.07 -0.54
N SER A 115 -17.79 -2.63 -1.14
CA SER A 115 -18.85 -1.87 -1.81
C SER A 115 -19.56 -0.89 -0.87
N ALA A 116 -19.96 -1.36 0.32
CA ALA A 116 -20.59 -0.50 1.33
C ALA A 116 -19.64 0.61 1.83
N PHE A 117 -18.35 0.29 1.96
CA PHE A 117 -17.31 1.26 2.30
C PHE A 117 -17.13 2.32 1.21
N GLU A 118 -16.98 1.90 -0.06
CA GLU A 118 -16.80 2.80 -1.20
C GLU A 118 -17.99 3.76 -1.33
N THR A 119 -19.22 3.23 -1.31
CA THR A 119 -20.43 4.05 -1.38
C THR A 119 -20.47 5.08 -0.26
N ALA A 120 -20.15 4.68 0.98
CA ALA A 120 -20.17 5.60 2.12
C ALA A 120 -19.00 6.59 2.12
N LEU A 121 -17.86 6.23 1.53
CA LEU A 121 -16.73 7.14 1.33
C LEU A 121 -17.09 8.21 0.29
N SER A 122 -17.60 7.78 -0.85
CA SER A 122 -18.06 8.64 -1.95
C SER A 122 -19.13 9.63 -1.46
N GLN A 123 -20.10 9.18 -0.65
CA GLN A 123 -21.09 10.06 -0.03
C GLN A 123 -20.47 11.11 0.90
N ARG A 124 -19.49 10.73 1.73
CA ARG A 124 -18.82 11.67 2.65
C ARG A 124 -17.97 12.70 1.90
N LEU A 125 -17.29 12.30 0.83
CA LEU A 125 -16.54 13.22 -0.02
C LEU A 125 -17.49 14.20 -0.74
N ALA A 126 -18.61 13.70 -1.28
CA ALA A 126 -19.64 14.54 -1.89
C ALA A 126 -20.27 15.53 -0.90
N ALA A 127 -20.37 15.14 0.39
CA ALA A 127 -20.81 16.02 1.48
C ALA A 127 -19.74 17.04 1.95
N GLY A 128 -18.61 17.15 1.25
CA GLY A 128 -17.52 18.09 1.57
C GLY A 128 -16.45 17.55 2.52
N GLY A 129 -16.49 16.25 2.84
CA GLY A 129 -15.45 15.56 3.58
C GLY A 129 -14.10 15.63 2.85
N ARG A 130 -13.01 15.76 3.60
CA ARG A 130 -11.65 15.86 3.05
C ARG A 130 -10.74 14.84 3.71
N VAL A 131 -10.01 14.06 2.92
CA VAL A 131 -9.11 13.01 3.43
C VAL A 131 -7.81 13.62 3.92
N LYS A 132 -7.45 13.34 5.17
CA LYS A 132 -6.17 13.72 5.77
C LYS A 132 -5.16 12.58 5.69
N ARG A 133 -5.62 11.34 5.81
CA ARG A 133 -4.77 10.15 5.80
C ARG A 133 -5.52 8.95 5.25
N LEU A 134 -4.82 8.16 4.44
CA LEU A 134 -5.22 6.84 4.02
C LEU A 134 -4.15 5.84 4.44
N THR A 135 -4.57 4.72 5.02
CA THR A 135 -3.69 3.58 5.28
C THR A 135 -4.35 2.30 4.85
N ALA A 136 -3.60 1.42 4.21
CA ALA A 136 -4.09 0.12 3.81
C ALA A 136 -3.05 -0.96 4.10
N MET A 137 -3.51 -2.18 4.33
CA MET A 137 -2.67 -3.34 4.59
C MET A 137 -3.09 -4.50 3.70
N GLY A 138 -2.12 -5.21 3.12
CA GLY A 138 -2.39 -6.29 2.18
C GLY A 138 -1.16 -6.75 1.40
N GLY A 139 -1.37 -7.51 0.33
CA GLY A 139 -0.30 -7.88 -0.61
C GLY A 139 -0.10 -6.79 -1.67
N PHE A 140 1.15 -6.36 -1.88
CA PHE A 140 1.48 -5.31 -2.86
C PHE A 140 2.21 -5.92 -4.05
N ASN A 141 1.70 -5.68 -5.25
CA ASN A 141 2.34 -6.06 -6.50
C ASN A 141 3.04 -4.83 -7.10
N ASP A 142 4.36 -4.85 -7.19
CA ASP A 142 5.16 -3.73 -7.70
C ASP A 142 4.97 -3.50 -9.20
N THR A 143 4.76 -4.55 -9.99
CA THR A 143 4.56 -4.44 -11.45
C THR A 143 3.24 -3.75 -11.78
N ALA A 144 2.16 -4.13 -11.10
CA ALA A 144 0.82 -3.57 -11.27
C ALA A 144 0.57 -2.33 -10.41
N ILE A 145 1.50 -1.97 -9.51
CA ILE A 145 1.38 -0.91 -8.50
C ILE A 145 0.03 -1.02 -7.76
N THR A 146 -0.32 -2.24 -7.36
CA THR A 146 -1.64 -2.58 -6.82
C THR A 146 -1.50 -3.23 -5.45
N LEU A 147 -2.25 -2.71 -4.47
CA LEU A 147 -2.40 -3.32 -3.14
C LEU A 147 -3.74 -4.05 -3.06
N THR A 148 -3.69 -5.37 -2.90
CA THR A 148 -4.88 -6.16 -2.53
C THR A 148 -5.07 -6.09 -1.02
N ALA A 149 -5.97 -5.22 -0.57
CA ALA A 149 -6.10 -4.78 0.81
C ALA A 149 -7.36 -5.33 1.49
N PRO A 150 -7.27 -6.36 2.35
CA PRO A 150 -8.37 -6.73 3.24
C PRO A 150 -8.65 -5.68 4.32
N THR A 151 -7.77 -4.68 4.49
CA THR A 151 -7.97 -3.60 5.47
C THR A 151 -7.60 -2.25 4.88
N ILE A 152 -8.55 -1.31 4.92
CA ILE A 152 -8.36 0.09 4.50
C ILE A 152 -8.95 1.01 5.56
N ASN A 153 -8.18 2.01 5.98
CA ASN A 153 -8.63 3.03 6.90
C ASN A 153 -8.44 4.40 6.25
N VAL A 154 -9.52 5.18 6.21
CA VAL A 154 -9.53 6.54 5.70
C VAL A 154 -9.88 7.47 6.85
N ALA A 155 -9.02 8.45 7.13
CA ALA A 155 -9.27 9.48 8.10
C ALA A 155 -9.59 10.80 7.41
N LEU A 156 -10.79 11.32 7.67
CA LEU A 156 -11.24 12.61 7.22
C LEU A 156 -10.82 13.70 8.22
N LYS A 157 -10.72 14.94 7.75
CA LYS A 157 -10.65 16.11 8.62
C LYS A 157 -11.99 16.28 9.32
N ASN A 158 -11.94 16.37 10.65
CA ASN A 158 -13.06 16.84 11.48
C ASN A 158 -13.30 18.33 11.23
#